data_AF-A0A2E9QU74-F1
#
_entry.id   AF-A0A2E9QU74-F1
#
_cell.length_a   1.000
_cell.length_b   1.000
_cell.length_c   1.000
_cell.angle_alpha   90.00
_cell.angle_beta   90.00
_cell.angle_gamma   90.00
#
_symmetry.space_group_name_H-M   'P 1'
#
loop_
_entity.id
_entity.type
_entity.pdbx_description
1 polymer ?
#
loop_
_entity_poly.entity_id
_entity_poly.type
_entity_poly.pdbx_seq_one_letter_code
_entity_poly.pdbx_strand_id
1 'polypeptide(L)'
;MRAFKHLFLLLFIAGVFALTAACGDNNTTNEKVEEKADQDGGTMTEKEEPKGPIELTFEPATGAEIEPKDTCITIKMSIKPGKLVKAEFIADGASTPTPASFSYDTKTDKDKKTALVCPYSLLDQGVKYKLNVTVKSQKPDDKEYNGTAEYTTKAPYADKNAPAAGTTINLKIDSILTPELLGSLLEGQKDSIPPILVNVHKRDEGKKGNIIFIGGLGKGPEGGSPHEGKDVVDTETPVSISLVGKFDGRWFSVGPTTFILSIAGVSVVLDNFTLTGIFTEDSTNVEEARLSAVIDPEFVKKQFEMDICSIVDCDENPDGTKSVLVAGKIVGVANPLEYSAFITKPLYLENNIAADTKIEFYTTGDTKKEDVTVEVKSCKGSQKEEKPCSEADGATIADVAGDASVTIDDSKKKGEITLPTLEANTWYQVNLTAKDANGKEFKTFARFKTKE
;
A
#
# COMPACT_ATOMS: atom_id res chain seq x y z
N MET A 1 3.03 -32.75 8.56
CA MET A 1 3.48 -31.41 9.04
C MET A 1 2.63 -30.23 8.50
N ARG A 2 1.33 -30.39 8.20
CA ARG A 2 0.43 -29.27 7.83
C ARG A 2 -0.42 -28.73 8.99
N ALA A 3 -0.60 -29.51 10.05
CA ALA A 3 -1.38 -29.09 11.22
C ALA A 3 -0.68 -28.09 12.16
N PHE A 4 0.62 -27.83 11.98
CA PHE A 4 1.40 -26.97 12.89
C PHE A 4 1.44 -25.48 12.48
N LYS A 5 1.26 -25.15 11.18
CA LYS A 5 1.29 -23.76 10.70
C LYS A 5 -0.02 -22.99 10.96
N HIS A 6 -1.17 -23.66 10.91
CA HIS A 6 -2.45 -23.04 11.32
C HIS A 6 -2.59 -22.96 12.84
N LEU A 7 -1.91 -23.84 13.58
CA LEU A 7 -1.93 -23.83 15.05
C LEU A 7 -1.22 -22.61 15.63
N PHE A 8 -0.19 -22.05 14.97
CA PHE A 8 0.51 -20.86 15.49
C PHE A 8 -0.30 -19.56 15.33
N LEU A 9 -1.06 -19.42 14.24
CA LEU A 9 -1.96 -18.28 14.02
C LEU A 9 -3.24 -18.38 14.86
N LEU A 10 -3.79 -19.59 15.03
CA LEU A 10 -4.95 -19.85 15.90
C LEU A 10 -4.60 -19.80 17.41
N LEU A 11 -3.41 -20.25 17.83
CA LEU A 11 -2.97 -20.13 19.23
C LEU A 11 -2.65 -18.68 19.63
N PHE A 12 -2.24 -17.82 18.69
CA PHE A 12 -2.03 -16.41 18.98
C PHE A 12 -3.36 -15.66 19.22
N ILE A 13 -4.40 -15.98 18.44
CA ILE A 13 -5.74 -15.39 18.63
C ILE A 13 -6.37 -15.93 19.93
N ALA A 14 -6.23 -17.22 20.23
CA ALA A 14 -6.71 -17.78 21.50
C ALA A 14 -5.96 -17.25 22.75
N GLY A 15 -4.67 -16.91 22.61
CA GLY A 15 -3.85 -16.36 23.69
C GLY A 15 -4.21 -14.91 24.07
N VAL A 16 -4.68 -14.10 23.12
CA VAL A 16 -5.11 -12.71 23.38
C VAL A 16 -6.50 -12.67 24.01
N PHE A 17 -7.40 -13.60 23.70
CA PHE A 17 -8.71 -13.71 24.37
C PHE A 17 -8.65 -14.31 25.79
N ALA A 18 -7.53 -14.95 26.18
CA ALA A 18 -7.36 -15.51 27.53
C ALA A 18 -6.83 -14.51 28.57
N LEU A 19 -6.42 -13.30 28.17
CA LEU A 19 -5.83 -12.29 29.06
C LEU A 19 -6.75 -11.11 29.42
N THR A 20 -8.01 -11.10 28.96
CA THR A 20 -9.05 -10.15 29.42
C THR A 20 -10.11 -10.80 30.32
N ALA A 21 -9.85 -12.01 30.82
CA ALA A 21 -10.74 -12.75 31.71
C ALA A 21 -10.03 -13.23 32.99
N ALA A 22 -9.27 -12.35 33.64
CA ALA A 22 -8.88 -12.53 35.05
C ALA A 22 -8.42 -11.18 35.62
N CYS A 23 -8.88 -10.90 36.85
CA CYS A 23 -8.67 -9.68 37.66
C CYS A 23 -9.66 -8.53 37.35
N GLY A 24 -10.64 -8.20 38.19
CA GLY A 24 -10.95 -8.74 39.51
C GLY A 24 -12.26 -8.19 40.06
N ASP A 25 -12.97 -9.05 40.80
CA ASP A 25 -13.92 -8.64 41.82
C ASP A 25 -13.16 -7.93 42.95
N ASN A 26 -13.63 -6.76 43.37
CA ASN A 26 -13.87 -6.51 44.79
C ASN A 26 -14.67 -5.21 45.03
N ASN A 27 -15.87 -5.41 45.57
CA ASN A 27 -16.48 -4.67 46.68
C ASN A 27 -16.35 -3.14 46.70
N THR A 28 -17.49 -2.46 46.47
CA THR A 28 -17.92 -1.39 47.37
C THR A 28 -19.44 -1.29 47.39
N THR A 29 -20.00 -1.84 48.46
CA THR A 29 -21.18 -1.45 49.24
C THR A 29 -22.23 -0.52 48.59
N ASN A 30 -23.44 -1.07 48.44
CA ASN A 30 -24.70 -0.34 48.35
C ASN A 30 -24.94 0.45 49.65
N GLU A 31 -24.93 1.78 49.59
CA GLU A 31 -25.69 2.62 50.51
C GLU A 31 -26.89 3.20 49.77
N LYS A 32 -28.07 2.71 50.17
CA LYS A 32 -29.36 3.38 49.94
C LYS A 32 -29.31 4.73 50.65
N VAL A 33 -29.28 5.81 49.89
CA VAL A 33 -29.75 7.11 50.37
C VAL A 33 -31.10 7.36 49.71
N GLU A 34 -32.15 7.25 50.51
CA GLU A 34 -33.44 7.85 50.22
C GLU A 34 -33.24 9.37 50.18
N GLU A 35 -33.48 9.99 49.04
CA GLU A 35 -33.67 11.44 48.97
C GLU A 35 -35.00 11.77 48.29
N LYS A 36 -35.70 12.67 48.97
CA LYS A 36 -37.11 12.97 48.87
C LYS A 36 -37.47 13.58 47.51
N ALA A 37 -38.70 13.30 47.09
CA ALA A 37 -39.41 14.08 46.11
C ALA A 37 -39.56 15.53 46.62
N ASP A 38 -38.82 16.46 46.01
CA ASP A 38 -39.24 17.84 45.93
C ASP A 38 -39.75 18.11 44.51
N GLN A 39 -41.05 18.34 44.44
CA GLN A 39 -41.71 18.99 43.33
C GLN A 39 -41.13 20.39 43.21
N ASP A 40 -40.50 20.70 42.08
CA ASP A 40 -40.48 22.09 41.63
C ASP A 40 -40.67 22.16 40.12
N GLY A 41 -41.64 22.97 39.73
CA GLY A 41 -42.11 23.12 38.37
C GLY A 41 -41.12 23.94 37.56
N GLY A 42 -40.19 23.26 36.92
CA GLY A 42 -39.37 23.83 35.85
C GLY A 42 -39.86 23.30 34.50
N THR A 43 -40.53 24.14 33.71
CA THR A 43 -40.84 23.85 32.32
C THR A 43 -39.53 23.58 31.59
N MET A 44 -39.21 22.32 31.31
CA MET A 44 -38.14 21.98 30.39
C MET A 44 -38.59 22.48 29.02
N THR A 45 -38.05 23.62 28.62
CA THR A 45 -38.03 24.01 27.21
C THR A 45 -37.18 22.95 26.52
N GLU A 46 -37.86 21.96 25.94
CA GLU A 46 -37.32 21.10 24.91
C GLU A 46 -36.68 22.06 23.90
N LYS A 47 -35.34 22.13 23.90
CA LYS A 47 -34.62 22.91 22.89
C LYS A 47 -34.97 22.26 21.57
N GLU A 48 -35.91 22.86 20.83
CA GLU A 48 -36.17 22.48 19.45
C GLU A 48 -34.84 22.47 18.73
N GLU A 49 -34.39 21.28 18.32
CA GLU A 49 -33.24 21.17 17.44
C GLU A 49 -33.58 21.92 16.15
N PRO A 50 -32.68 22.79 15.66
CA PRO A 50 -32.94 23.58 14.48
C PRO A 50 -33.24 22.67 13.28
N LYS A 51 -34.47 22.78 12.76
CA LYS A 51 -34.92 22.09 11.55
C LYS A 51 -34.48 22.87 10.32
N GLY A 52 -33.68 22.26 9.44
CA GLY A 52 -33.22 22.90 8.21
C GLY A 52 -32.20 22.04 7.45
N PRO A 53 -31.86 22.40 6.19
CA PRO A 53 -30.78 21.74 5.46
C PRO A 53 -29.43 21.96 6.17
N ILE A 54 -28.55 20.95 6.12
CA ILE A 54 -27.16 21.13 6.60
C ILE A 54 -26.43 22.01 5.59
N GLU A 55 -26.07 23.21 6.00
CA GLU A 55 -25.19 24.09 5.23
C GLU A 55 -23.74 23.77 5.58
N LEU A 56 -22.90 23.63 4.54
CA LEU A 56 -21.49 23.30 4.66
C LEU A 56 -20.66 24.52 4.28
N THR A 57 -19.78 24.92 5.19
CA THR A 57 -18.78 25.97 4.95
C THR A 57 -17.38 25.39 5.12
N PHE A 58 -16.45 25.84 4.31
CA PHE A 58 -15.11 25.27 4.20
C PHE A 58 -14.05 26.29 4.61
N GLU A 59 -13.06 25.84 5.37
CA GLU A 59 -11.91 26.62 5.77
C GLU A 59 -10.61 25.83 5.48
N PRO A 60 -9.68 26.38 4.68
CA PRO A 60 -9.79 27.65 3.96
C PRO A 60 -10.95 27.68 2.95
N ALA A 61 -11.39 28.89 2.57
CA ALA A 61 -12.53 29.05 1.66
C ALA A 61 -12.23 28.49 0.26
N THR A 62 -13.29 28.14 -0.47
CA THR A 62 -13.18 27.73 -1.88
C THR A 62 -12.42 28.78 -2.70
N GLY A 63 -11.56 28.33 -3.61
CA GLY A 63 -10.63 29.14 -4.39
C GLY A 63 -9.30 29.43 -3.69
N ALA A 64 -9.12 29.03 -2.43
CA ALA A 64 -7.86 29.23 -1.72
C ALA A 64 -6.73 28.34 -2.25
N GLU A 65 -5.51 28.83 -2.07
CA GLU A 65 -4.29 28.06 -2.30
C GLU A 65 -3.94 27.25 -1.03
N ILE A 66 -3.63 25.96 -1.20
CA ILE A 66 -3.33 25.02 -0.11
C ILE A 66 -1.95 24.37 -0.31
N GLU A 67 -1.33 23.92 0.77
CA GLU A 67 -0.10 23.12 0.65
C GLU A 67 -0.41 21.72 0.10
N PRO A 68 0.47 21.11 -0.71
CA PRO A 68 0.30 19.72 -1.16
C PRO A 68 0.57 18.68 -0.05
N LYS A 69 1.35 19.05 0.98
CA LYS A 69 1.53 18.25 2.20
C LYS A 69 0.72 18.84 3.35
N ASP A 70 0.38 17.99 4.33
CA ASP A 70 -0.33 18.37 5.55
C ASP A 70 -1.64 19.14 5.32
N THR A 71 -2.25 18.96 4.14
CA THR A 71 -3.54 19.58 3.82
C THR A 71 -4.59 19.04 4.76
N CYS A 72 -5.29 19.92 5.46
CA CYS A 72 -6.55 19.56 6.11
C CYS A 72 -7.54 20.70 5.91
N ILE A 73 -8.77 20.36 5.53
CA ILE A 73 -9.86 21.30 5.33
C ILE A 73 -10.83 21.16 6.50
N THR A 74 -11.07 22.27 7.18
CA THR A 74 -12.10 22.35 8.21
C THR A 74 -13.46 22.57 7.55
N ILE A 75 -14.43 21.74 7.92
CA ILE A 75 -15.81 21.81 7.45
C ILE A 75 -16.67 22.20 8.63
N LYS A 76 -17.32 23.35 8.54
CA LYS A 76 -18.29 23.84 9.53
C LYS A 76 -19.70 23.61 9.01
N MET A 77 -20.52 22.98 9.85
CA MET A 77 -21.90 22.60 9.58
C MET A 77 -22.85 23.50 10.36
N SER A 78 -23.94 23.96 9.72
CA SER A 78 -24.95 24.79 10.39
C SER A 78 -25.66 24.08 11.55
N ILE A 79 -25.81 22.76 11.44
CA ILE A 79 -26.44 21.89 12.45
C ILE A 79 -25.59 20.65 12.68
N LYS A 80 -25.80 19.97 13.82
CA LYS A 80 -25.05 18.77 14.18
C LYS A 80 -25.35 17.64 13.18
N PRO A 81 -24.33 17.06 12.51
CA PRO A 81 -24.55 15.94 11.61
C PRO A 81 -24.87 14.66 12.39
N GLY A 82 -25.47 13.69 11.70
CA GLY A 82 -25.53 12.30 12.16
C GLY A 82 -24.22 11.59 11.92
N LYS A 83 -23.76 11.56 10.65
CA LYS A 83 -22.49 10.94 10.23
C LYS A 83 -21.96 11.65 8.99
N LEU A 84 -20.66 11.94 8.92
CA LEU A 84 -20.03 12.28 7.65
C LEU A 84 -19.73 10.97 6.92
N VAL A 85 -20.22 10.84 5.69
CA VAL A 85 -20.24 9.58 4.93
C VAL A 85 -18.98 9.43 4.10
N LYS A 86 -18.59 10.49 3.38
CA LYS A 86 -17.52 10.42 2.39
C LYS A 86 -16.87 11.80 2.22
N ALA A 87 -15.55 11.80 2.06
CA ALA A 87 -14.81 12.97 1.61
C ALA A 87 -13.71 12.55 0.63
N GLU A 88 -13.64 13.23 -0.50
CA GLU A 88 -12.67 12.90 -1.56
C GLU A 88 -12.19 14.14 -2.31
N PHE A 89 -10.90 14.16 -2.63
CA PHE A 89 -10.27 15.17 -3.48
C PHE A 89 -10.16 14.64 -4.90
N ILE A 90 -10.69 15.37 -5.87
CA ILE A 90 -10.63 15.02 -7.29
C ILE A 90 -9.75 16.05 -7.98
N ALA A 91 -8.59 15.63 -8.48
CA ALA A 91 -7.74 16.48 -9.30
C ALA A 91 -8.43 16.82 -10.62
N ASP A 92 -8.22 18.03 -11.13
CA ASP A 92 -8.71 18.43 -12.45
C ASP A 92 -8.17 17.48 -13.53
N GLY A 93 -9.09 16.92 -14.34
CA GLY A 93 -8.78 15.91 -15.35
C GLY A 93 -8.50 14.49 -14.84
N ALA A 94 -8.56 14.21 -13.53
CA ALA A 94 -8.40 12.86 -12.98
C ALA A 94 -9.72 12.09 -12.93
N SER A 95 -9.67 10.79 -13.27
CA SER A 95 -10.80 9.87 -13.14
C SER A 95 -10.93 9.26 -11.74
N THR A 96 -9.84 9.23 -10.97
CA THR A 96 -9.78 8.53 -9.69
C THR A 96 -9.64 9.54 -8.54
N PRO A 97 -10.57 9.54 -7.57
CA PRO A 97 -10.48 10.41 -6.40
C PRO A 97 -9.33 10.01 -5.48
N THR A 98 -8.73 10.99 -4.82
CA THR A 98 -7.86 10.81 -3.66
C THR A 98 -8.71 10.76 -2.40
N PRO A 99 -8.77 9.63 -1.68
CA PRO A 99 -9.60 9.49 -0.50
C PRO A 99 -9.03 10.32 0.67
N ALA A 100 -9.91 10.75 1.57
CA ALA A 100 -9.56 11.54 2.74
C ALA A 100 -10.05 10.93 4.05
N SER A 101 -9.25 11.10 5.10
CA SER A 101 -9.64 10.87 6.48
C SER A 101 -10.57 11.97 6.96
N PHE A 102 -11.28 11.65 8.03
CA PHE A 102 -12.19 12.56 8.67
C PHE A 102 -12.08 12.40 10.18
N SER A 103 -12.11 13.53 10.89
CA SER A 103 -12.22 13.56 12.34
C SER A 103 -13.10 14.72 12.78
N TYR A 104 -13.87 14.54 13.85
CA TYR A 104 -14.51 15.67 14.53
C TYR A 104 -13.57 16.22 15.59
N ASP A 105 -13.50 17.54 15.73
CA ASP A 105 -12.87 18.13 16.92
C ASP A 105 -13.80 17.95 18.13
N THR A 106 -13.67 16.81 18.79
CA THR A 106 -14.48 16.47 19.98
C THR A 106 -14.03 17.21 21.23
N LYS A 107 -12.87 17.87 21.22
CA LYS A 107 -12.33 18.59 22.38
C LYS A 107 -12.91 20.00 22.48
N THR A 108 -13.09 20.68 21.35
CA THR A 108 -13.58 22.06 21.33
C THR A 108 -15.05 22.17 20.88
N ASP A 109 -15.57 21.18 20.16
CA ASP A 109 -16.93 21.21 19.59
C ASP A 109 -17.80 20.06 20.12
N LYS A 110 -18.48 20.33 21.26
CA LYS A 110 -19.44 19.38 21.86
C LYS A 110 -20.59 19.01 20.92
N ASP A 111 -20.90 19.89 19.97
CA ASP A 111 -21.97 19.69 19.00
C ASP A 111 -21.47 19.00 17.72
N LYS A 112 -20.17 18.70 17.59
CA LYS A 112 -19.55 18.06 16.41
C LYS A 112 -19.93 18.75 15.09
N LYS A 113 -20.13 20.07 15.12
CA LYS A 113 -20.43 20.89 13.93
C LYS A 113 -19.19 21.20 13.11
N THR A 114 -18.01 20.86 13.61
CA THR A 114 -16.73 21.09 12.98
C THR A 114 -16.05 19.76 12.73
N ALA A 115 -15.81 19.46 11.46
CA ALA A 115 -15.05 18.30 11.01
C ALA A 115 -13.73 18.75 10.35
N LEU A 116 -12.70 17.94 10.49
CA LEU A 116 -11.42 18.09 9.79
C LEU A 116 -11.30 16.97 8.77
N VAL A 117 -11.05 17.33 7.53
CA VAL A 117 -10.87 16.41 6.40
C VAL A 117 -9.45 16.51 5.88
N CYS A 118 -8.68 15.43 5.94
CA CYS A 118 -7.28 15.40 5.50
C CYS A 118 -7.09 14.27 4.47
N PRO A 119 -6.46 14.51 3.30
CA PRO A 119 -6.24 13.44 2.34
C PRO A 119 -5.28 12.39 2.90
N TYR A 120 -5.53 11.12 2.57
CA TYR A 120 -4.67 10.02 2.98
C TYR A 120 -3.33 10.02 2.24
N SER A 121 -3.33 10.48 0.98
CA SER A 121 -2.14 10.70 0.16
C SER A 121 -1.77 12.18 0.15
N LEU A 122 -0.51 12.49 -0.14
CA LEU A 122 -0.12 13.86 -0.45
C LEU A 122 -0.80 14.28 -1.76
N LEU A 123 -1.22 15.53 -1.86
CA LEU A 123 -1.80 16.05 -3.10
C LEU A 123 -0.68 16.36 -4.10
N ASP A 124 -0.96 16.19 -5.39
CA ASP A 124 -0.09 16.64 -6.47
C ASP A 124 0.10 18.16 -6.35
N GLN A 125 1.34 18.62 -6.57
CA GLN A 125 1.69 20.02 -6.41
C GLN A 125 1.35 20.83 -7.68
N GLY A 126 0.90 22.08 -7.53
CA GLY A 126 0.50 22.93 -8.66
C GLY A 126 -0.77 22.48 -9.39
N VAL A 127 -1.62 21.68 -8.74
CA VAL A 127 -2.82 21.06 -9.32
C VAL A 127 -4.08 21.63 -8.68
N LYS A 128 -5.14 21.77 -9.49
CA LYS A 128 -6.47 22.14 -9.01
C LYS A 128 -7.21 20.89 -8.52
N TYR A 129 -7.84 21.01 -7.37
CA TYR A 129 -8.62 19.95 -6.75
C TYR A 129 -10.02 20.41 -6.44
N LYS A 130 -10.99 19.52 -6.65
CA LYS A 130 -12.35 19.63 -6.12
C LYS A 130 -12.52 18.67 -4.95
N LEU A 131 -12.77 19.21 -3.76
CA LEU A 131 -13.19 18.44 -2.60
C LEU A 131 -14.70 18.22 -2.66
N ASN A 132 -15.12 16.97 -2.69
CA ASN A 132 -16.53 16.58 -2.53
C ASN A 132 -16.72 15.99 -1.13
N VAL A 133 -17.78 16.41 -0.45
CA VAL A 133 -18.11 15.94 0.90
C VAL A 133 -19.58 15.57 0.97
N THR A 134 -19.88 14.41 1.55
CA THR A 134 -21.24 13.93 1.80
C THR A 134 -21.44 13.73 3.31
N VAL A 135 -22.46 14.37 3.87
CA VAL A 135 -22.88 14.21 5.27
C VAL A 135 -24.32 13.73 5.35
N LYS A 136 -24.64 12.94 6.38
CA LYS A 136 -26.00 12.51 6.73
C LYS A 136 -26.50 13.27 7.94
N SER A 137 -27.77 13.68 7.92
CA SER A 137 -28.46 14.19 9.09
C SER A 137 -28.63 13.13 10.17
N GLN A 138 -28.98 13.56 11.39
CA GLN A 138 -29.37 12.62 12.42
C GLN A 138 -30.66 11.87 12.06
N LYS A 139 -30.86 10.72 12.70
CA LYS A 139 -32.14 10.01 12.65
C LYS A 139 -33.24 10.91 13.22
N PRO A 140 -34.48 10.86 12.69
CA PRO A 140 -34.99 9.85 11.77
C PRO A 140 -34.76 10.12 10.28
N ASP A 141 -34.35 11.32 9.88
CA ASP A 141 -34.40 11.74 8.47
C ASP A 141 -33.30 11.12 7.60
N ASP A 142 -32.13 10.76 8.18
CA ASP A 142 -30.95 10.13 7.53
C ASP A 142 -30.62 10.66 6.12
N LYS A 143 -30.92 11.94 5.87
CA LYS A 143 -30.83 12.54 4.55
C LYS A 143 -29.40 12.95 4.25
N GLU A 144 -28.96 12.67 3.03
CA GLU A 144 -27.63 13.06 2.55
C GLU A 144 -27.62 14.52 2.05
N TYR A 145 -26.57 15.24 2.44
CA TYR A 145 -26.25 16.59 2.00
C TYR A 145 -24.84 16.58 1.41
N ASN A 146 -24.70 17.18 0.24
CA ASN A 146 -23.44 17.24 -0.49
C ASN A 146 -22.90 18.66 -0.48
N GLY A 147 -21.60 18.80 -0.25
CA GLY A 147 -20.86 20.06 -0.34
C GLY A 147 -19.67 19.89 -1.26
N THR A 148 -19.31 20.98 -1.93
CA THR A 148 -18.15 21.02 -2.82
C THR A 148 -17.33 22.28 -2.57
N ALA A 149 -16.01 22.14 -2.66
CA ALA A 149 -15.07 23.26 -2.60
C ALA A 149 -13.92 23.01 -3.57
N GLU A 150 -13.34 24.08 -4.10
CA GLU A 150 -12.24 24.03 -5.06
C GLU A 150 -10.98 24.63 -4.44
N TYR A 151 -9.83 24.03 -4.71
CA TYR A 151 -8.54 24.49 -4.20
C TYR A 151 -7.45 24.35 -5.27
N THR A 152 -6.39 25.12 -5.14
CA THR A 152 -5.16 24.93 -5.95
C THR A 152 -4.00 24.62 -5.00
N THR A 153 -3.25 23.56 -5.25
CA THR A 153 -2.07 23.25 -4.45
C THR A 153 -0.88 24.10 -4.87
N LYS A 154 -0.07 24.52 -3.90
CA LYS A 154 1.23 25.13 -4.16
C LYS A 154 2.18 24.14 -4.84
N ALA A 155 3.26 24.65 -5.44
CA ALA A 155 4.36 23.86 -6.02
C ALA A 155 5.72 24.11 -5.34
N PRO A 156 5.84 23.92 -4.01
CA PRO A 156 7.04 24.29 -3.27
C PRO A 156 8.27 23.41 -3.60
N TYR A 157 8.06 22.23 -4.20
CA TYR A 157 9.13 21.27 -4.47
C TYR A 157 9.58 21.24 -5.92
N ALA A 158 8.83 21.81 -6.87
CA ALA A 158 9.07 21.69 -8.32
C ALA A 158 10.45 22.19 -8.77
N ASP A 159 10.95 23.27 -8.16
CA ASP A 159 12.25 23.84 -8.49
C ASP A 159 13.44 23.24 -7.72
N LYS A 160 13.18 22.25 -6.88
CA LYS A 160 14.22 21.55 -6.10
C LYS A 160 14.79 20.40 -6.93
N ASN A 161 16.03 20.01 -6.63
CA ASN A 161 16.63 18.86 -7.30
C ASN A 161 15.95 17.56 -6.83
N ALA A 162 15.77 16.64 -7.77
CA ALA A 162 15.41 15.26 -7.49
C ALA A 162 16.69 14.40 -7.31
N PRO A 163 16.57 13.19 -6.75
CA PRO A 163 17.68 12.24 -6.74
C PRO A 163 18.27 11.95 -8.11
N ALA A 164 19.55 11.56 -8.12
CA ALA A 164 20.23 11.15 -9.34
C ALA A 164 19.57 9.88 -9.92
N ALA A 165 19.70 9.70 -11.24
CA ALA A 165 19.26 8.46 -11.87
C ALA A 165 20.07 7.29 -11.29
N GLY A 166 19.40 6.17 -11.04
CA GLY A 166 19.97 5.03 -10.34
C GLY A 166 20.03 5.16 -8.82
N THR A 167 19.65 6.30 -8.22
CA THR A 167 19.46 6.36 -6.76
C THR A 167 18.37 5.38 -6.36
N THR A 168 18.68 4.60 -5.33
CA THR A 168 17.79 3.57 -4.81
C THR A 168 17.46 3.87 -3.36
N ILE A 169 16.18 3.93 -3.03
CA ILE A 169 15.68 4.24 -1.69
C ILE A 169 14.79 3.09 -1.24
N ASN A 170 14.99 2.63 0.01
CA ASN A 170 14.14 1.61 0.60
C ASN A 170 13.06 2.27 1.45
N LEU A 171 11.83 1.84 1.26
CA LEU A 171 10.65 2.35 1.91
C LEU A 171 10.00 1.25 2.74
N LYS A 172 9.51 1.57 3.94
CA LYS A 172 8.80 0.61 4.79
C LYS A 172 7.50 1.23 5.29
N ILE A 173 6.48 0.39 5.46
CA ILE A 173 5.25 0.79 6.16
C ILE A 173 5.60 1.09 7.61
N ASP A 174 5.39 2.35 8.00
CA ASP A 174 5.60 2.83 9.36
C ASP A 174 4.35 2.59 10.21
N SER A 175 3.21 3.09 9.72
CA SER A 175 1.92 2.96 10.39
C SER A 175 0.77 2.89 9.38
N ILE A 176 -0.29 2.16 9.69
CA ILE A 176 -1.55 2.19 8.93
C ILE A 176 -2.44 3.29 9.52
N LEU A 177 -2.94 4.18 8.66
CA LEU A 177 -3.82 5.29 9.01
C LEU A 177 -5.29 4.89 8.96
N THR A 178 -5.67 4.00 8.04
CA THR A 178 -7.02 3.47 7.95
C THR A 178 -7.01 2.06 7.34
N PRO A 179 -7.90 1.16 7.77
CA PRO A 179 -8.73 1.28 8.96
C PRO A 179 -7.88 1.18 10.25
N GLU A 180 -8.20 1.98 11.26
CA GLU A 180 -7.42 2.05 12.52
C GLU A 180 -7.26 0.68 13.21
N LEU A 181 -8.31 -0.14 13.16
CA LEU A 181 -8.30 -1.50 13.71
C LEU A 181 -7.30 -2.40 12.97
N LEU A 182 -7.16 -2.24 11.65
CA LEU A 182 -6.16 -2.99 10.87
C LEU A 182 -4.75 -2.54 11.24
N GLY A 183 -4.54 -1.25 11.49
CA GLY A 183 -3.26 -0.74 11.98
C GLY A 183 -2.87 -1.34 13.32
N SER A 184 -3.81 -1.40 14.26
CA SER A 184 -3.59 -2.04 15.57
C SER A 184 -3.20 -3.52 15.44
N LEU A 185 -3.80 -4.24 14.48
CA LEU A 185 -3.49 -5.65 14.23
C LEU A 185 -2.12 -5.84 13.55
N LEU A 186 -1.73 -4.91 12.67
CA LEU A 186 -0.50 -5.00 11.88
C LEU A 186 0.73 -4.39 12.57
N GLU A 187 0.55 -3.59 13.63
CA GLU A 187 1.65 -2.95 14.36
C GLU A 187 2.69 -3.97 14.85
N GLY A 188 2.25 -5.15 15.30
CA GLY A 188 3.11 -6.25 15.73
C GLY A 188 3.75 -7.06 14.58
N GLN A 189 3.41 -6.75 13.33
CA GLN A 189 3.85 -7.47 12.13
C GLN A 189 4.57 -6.58 11.12
N LYS A 190 4.71 -5.27 11.39
CA LYS A 190 5.34 -4.32 10.46
C LYS A 190 6.77 -4.69 10.09
N ASP A 191 7.50 -5.36 10.98
CA ASP A 191 8.86 -5.86 10.72
C ASP A 191 8.90 -7.09 9.80
N SER A 192 7.78 -7.81 9.69
CA SER A 192 7.60 -8.92 8.75
C SER A 192 7.26 -8.43 7.34
N ILE A 193 6.88 -7.16 7.16
CA ILE A 193 6.59 -6.59 5.85
C ILE A 193 7.92 -6.14 5.22
N PRO A 194 8.27 -6.68 4.04
CA PRO A 194 9.51 -6.31 3.38
C PRO A 194 9.55 -4.84 2.98
N PRO A 195 10.74 -4.21 2.99
CA PRO A 195 10.88 -2.89 2.43
C PRO A 195 10.61 -2.93 0.93
N ILE A 196 10.04 -1.84 0.45
CA ILE A 196 9.77 -1.59 -0.94
C ILE A 196 10.90 -0.75 -1.52
N LEU A 197 11.41 -1.15 -2.66
CA LEU A 197 12.52 -0.48 -3.30
C LEU A 197 12.01 0.58 -4.28
N VAL A 198 12.57 1.77 -4.24
CA VAL A 198 12.30 2.84 -5.21
C VAL A 198 13.59 3.15 -5.96
N ASN A 199 13.58 2.97 -7.27
CA ASN A 199 14.69 3.30 -8.15
C ASN A 199 14.32 4.54 -9.00
N VAL A 200 15.16 5.58 -8.97
CA VAL A 200 14.97 6.73 -9.84
C VAL A 200 15.50 6.39 -11.23
N HIS A 201 14.61 6.02 -12.14
CA HIS A 201 14.99 5.39 -13.40
C HIS A 201 15.51 6.36 -14.46
N LYS A 202 14.78 7.46 -14.71
CA LYS A 202 15.15 8.42 -15.76
C LYS A 202 14.91 9.85 -15.29
N ARG A 203 15.84 10.74 -15.64
CA ARG A 203 15.75 12.19 -15.41
C ARG A 203 15.61 12.93 -16.74
N ASP A 204 14.64 13.82 -16.80
CA ASP A 204 14.52 14.85 -17.82
C ASP A 204 14.94 16.19 -17.18
N GLU A 205 16.07 16.72 -17.65
CA GLU A 205 16.64 18.01 -17.20
C GLU A 205 16.84 18.15 -15.67
N GLY A 206 16.94 17.02 -14.97
CA GLY A 206 17.29 16.96 -13.55
C GLY A 206 16.17 17.30 -12.56
N LYS A 207 15.02 17.80 -13.03
CA LYS A 207 13.88 18.22 -12.20
C LYS A 207 12.64 17.34 -12.38
N LYS A 208 12.42 16.75 -13.54
CA LYS A 208 11.27 15.87 -13.79
C LYS A 208 11.74 14.53 -14.32
N GLY A 209 10.88 13.53 -14.28
CA GLY A 209 11.19 12.24 -14.90
C GLY A 209 10.38 11.10 -14.32
N ASN A 210 10.87 9.89 -14.55
CA ASN A 210 10.19 8.66 -14.17
C ASN A 210 10.91 8.00 -12.99
N ILE A 211 10.13 7.58 -12.01
CA ILE A 211 10.59 6.65 -10.97
C ILE A 211 10.08 5.25 -11.29
N ILE A 212 10.87 4.24 -11.00
CA ILE A 212 10.45 2.86 -11.01
C ILE A 212 10.41 2.38 -9.58
N PHE A 213 9.21 2.04 -9.14
CA PHE A 213 8.97 1.40 -7.87
C PHE A 213 9.08 -0.10 -8.08
N ILE A 214 9.95 -0.76 -7.30
CA ILE A 214 10.16 -2.21 -7.32
C ILE A 214 9.65 -2.79 -6.00
N GLY A 215 8.48 -3.42 -6.06
CA GLY A 215 7.84 -4.05 -4.91
C GLY A 215 8.25 -5.49 -4.70
N GLY A 216 8.96 -5.78 -3.60
CA GLY A 216 8.96 -7.09 -2.97
C GLY A 216 10.35 -7.60 -2.55
N LEU A 217 10.44 -7.95 -1.27
CA LEU A 217 11.40 -8.92 -0.75
C LEU A 217 10.55 -9.99 -0.08
N GLY A 218 10.70 -11.26 -0.40
CA GLY A 218 10.13 -12.27 0.48
C GLY A 218 10.78 -12.20 1.87
N LYS A 219 10.15 -12.82 2.86
CA LYS A 219 10.75 -13.02 4.19
C LYS A 219 12.03 -13.85 4.01
N GLY A 220 13.19 -13.36 4.47
CA GLY A 220 14.36 -14.20 4.70
C GLY A 220 14.05 -15.26 5.77
N PRO A 221 14.66 -16.46 5.74
CA PRO A 221 14.30 -17.54 6.65
C PRO A 221 14.28 -17.12 8.14
N GLU A 222 13.36 -17.67 8.92
CA GLU A 222 13.14 -17.29 10.33
C GLU A 222 14.39 -17.44 11.20
N GLY A 223 14.74 -16.38 11.94
CA GLY A 223 15.75 -16.40 13.00
C GLY A 223 17.08 -15.69 12.72
N GLY A 224 17.22 -15.00 11.58
CA GLY A 224 18.44 -14.25 11.25
C GLY A 224 18.35 -12.76 11.59
N SER A 225 19.34 -12.23 12.31
CA SER A 225 19.70 -10.81 12.27
C SER A 225 19.90 -10.35 10.81
N PRO A 226 19.72 -9.04 10.48
CA PRO A 226 20.00 -8.54 9.14
C PRO A 226 21.38 -9.02 8.67
N HIS A 227 21.39 -9.74 7.55
CA HIS A 227 22.54 -10.54 7.14
C HIS A 227 23.72 -9.66 6.74
N GLU A 228 24.76 -9.63 7.58
CA GLU A 228 26.10 -9.28 7.13
C GLU A 228 26.60 -10.37 6.15
N GLY A 229 26.58 -10.06 4.85
CA GLY A 229 27.56 -10.58 3.90
C GLY A 229 27.58 -12.08 3.56
N LYS A 230 26.44 -12.79 3.53
CA LYS A 230 26.32 -14.10 2.84
C LYS A 230 24.93 -14.26 2.19
N ASP A 231 24.85 -13.90 0.91
CA ASP A 231 23.61 -13.70 0.17
C ASP A 231 23.06 -14.98 -0.47
N VAL A 232 22.13 -15.61 0.23
CA VAL A 232 21.07 -16.36 -0.44
C VAL A 232 19.75 -15.83 0.09
N VAL A 233 19.16 -14.90 -0.65
CA VAL A 233 17.77 -14.50 -0.45
C VAL A 233 16.92 -15.59 -1.08
N ASP A 234 16.75 -16.72 -0.36
CA ASP A 234 15.82 -17.79 -0.73
C ASP A 234 14.41 -17.35 -0.31
N THR A 235 13.87 -16.41 -1.06
CA THR A 235 12.46 -16.06 -0.90
C THR A 235 11.68 -17.16 -1.57
N GLU A 236 10.89 -17.91 -0.80
CA GLU A 236 9.95 -18.90 -1.35
C GLU A 236 9.01 -18.29 -2.43
N THR A 237 8.93 -16.95 -2.52
CA THR A 237 8.22 -16.18 -3.54
C THR A 237 8.93 -14.84 -3.81
N PRO A 238 9.73 -14.71 -4.89
CA PRO A 238 10.31 -13.43 -5.32
C PRO A 238 9.25 -12.63 -6.10
N VAL A 239 8.47 -11.81 -5.39
CA VAL A 239 7.60 -10.85 -6.09
C VAL A 239 8.39 -9.58 -6.33
N SER A 240 8.37 -9.10 -7.56
CA SER A 240 9.02 -7.86 -7.97
C SER A 240 8.14 -7.24 -9.04
N ILE A 241 7.58 -6.07 -8.76
CA ILE A 241 6.70 -5.35 -9.67
C ILE A 241 7.35 -4.02 -9.97
N SER A 242 7.52 -3.68 -11.25
CA SER A 242 7.92 -2.34 -11.68
C SER A 242 6.68 -1.48 -11.89
N LEU A 243 6.45 -0.48 -11.03
CA LEU A 243 5.48 0.58 -11.29
C LEU A 243 6.19 1.84 -11.74
N VAL A 244 5.78 2.38 -12.88
CA VAL A 244 6.29 3.66 -13.38
C VAL A 244 5.51 4.79 -12.73
N GLY A 245 6.20 5.61 -11.95
CA GLY A 245 5.70 6.86 -11.41
C GLY A 245 6.39 8.07 -12.05
N LYS A 246 6.01 9.26 -11.58
CA LYS A 246 6.57 10.55 -11.98
C LYS A 246 7.18 11.26 -10.78
N PHE A 247 8.18 12.09 -11.02
CA PHE A 247 8.64 13.07 -10.02
C PHE A 247 8.69 14.48 -10.62
N ASP A 248 8.54 15.48 -9.76
CA ASP A 248 8.65 16.91 -10.05
C ASP A 248 9.37 17.61 -8.89
N GLY A 249 10.64 17.89 -9.13
CA GLY A 249 11.65 18.21 -8.15
C GLY A 249 11.74 17.15 -7.05
N ARG A 250 11.51 17.54 -5.79
CA ARG A 250 11.53 16.59 -4.67
C ARG A 250 10.24 15.78 -4.53
N TRP A 251 9.14 16.21 -5.14
CA TRP A 251 7.85 15.52 -5.02
C TRP A 251 7.78 14.35 -5.99
N PHE A 252 7.20 13.22 -5.59
CA PHE A 252 6.97 12.07 -6.46
C PHE A 252 5.61 11.43 -6.24
N SER A 253 5.11 10.77 -7.29
CA SER A 253 3.96 9.88 -7.21
C SER A 253 4.07 8.66 -8.09
N VAL A 254 3.40 7.59 -7.65
CA VAL A 254 3.20 6.33 -8.35
C VAL A 254 1.72 6.00 -8.28
N GLY A 255 1.13 5.55 -9.39
CA GLY A 255 -0.29 5.23 -9.48
C GLY A 255 -1.17 6.42 -9.90
N PRO A 256 -2.51 6.26 -9.92
CA PRO A 256 -3.25 5.07 -9.46
C PRO A 256 -3.00 3.84 -10.37
N THR A 257 -2.76 2.68 -9.76
CA THR A 257 -2.51 1.40 -10.46
C THR A 257 -2.88 0.21 -9.57
N THR A 258 -2.83 -1.01 -10.08
CA THR A 258 -2.85 -2.22 -9.25
C THR A 258 -1.43 -2.54 -8.76
N PHE A 259 -1.30 -2.91 -7.48
CA PHE A 259 -0.06 -3.37 -6.87
C PHE A 259 -0.30 -4.70 -6.15
N ILE A 260 0.61 -5.66 -6.28
CA ILE A 260 0.49 -6.96 -5.60
C ILE A 260 1.48 -6.97 -4.43
N LEU A 261 0.97 -6.93 -3.21
CA LEU A 261 1.76 -7.02 -2.00
C LEU A 261 1.87 -8.48 -1.57
N SER A 262 3.08 -9.03 -1.54
CA SER A 262 3.30 -10.38 -1.00
C SER A 262 3.64 -10.32 0.49
N ILE A 263 2.80 -10.93 1.33
CA ILE A 263 3.03 -11.05 2.77
C ILE A 263 3.08 -12.55 3.10
N ALA A 264 4.20 -13.03 3.64
CA ALA A 264 4.38 -14.43 4.06
C ALA A 264 3.98 -15.48 3.00
N GLY A 265 4.24 -15.20 1.72
CA GLY A 265 3.91 -16.09 0.59
C GLY A 265 2.48 -15.97 0.07
N VAL A 266 1.67 -15.05 0.60
CA VAL A 266 0.34 -14.73 0.07
C VAL A 266 0.38 -13.41 -0.67
N SER A 267 -0.08 -13.42 -1.92
CA SER A 267 -0.20 -12.23 -2.77
C SER A 267 -1.53 -11.53 -2.51
N VAL A 268 -1.51 -10.33 -1.91
CA VAL A 268 -2.69 -9.48 -1.74
C VAL A 268 -2.71 -8.45 -2.85
N VAL A 269 -3.82 -8.38 -3.59
CA VAL A 269 -4.02 -7.38 -4.63
C VAL A 269 -4.50 -6.08 -3.99
N LEU A 270 -3.75 -5.01 -4.23
CA LEU A 270 -4.06 -3.65 -3.83
C LEU A 270 -4.49 -2.87 -5.08
N ASP A 271 -5.78 -2.62 -5.21
CA ASP A 271 -6.35 -1.84 -6.31
C ASP A 271 -6.29 -0.34 -6.03
N ASN A 272 -6.27 0.48 -7.08
CA ASN A 272 -6.13 1.94 -6.96
C ASN A 272 -4.94 2.36 -6.07
N PHE A 273 -3.90 1.53 -6.02
CA PHE A 273 -2.67 1.80 -5.29
C PHE A 273 -2.08 3.11 -5.80
N THR A 274 -1.88 4.02 -4.85
CA THR A 274 -1.21 5.29 -5.04
C THR A 274 -0.17 5.43 -3.95
N LEU A 275 1.05 5.80 -4.32
CA LEU A 275 2.11 6.19 -3.40
C LEU A 275 2.55 7.60 -3.77
N THR A 276 2.52 8.51 -2.82
CA THR A 276 2.98 9.89 -2.98
C THR A 276 4.03 10.19 -1.92
N GLY A 277 5.01 11.02 -2.24
CA GLY A 277 6.04 11.34 -1.28
C GLY A 277 6.92 12.49 -1.68
N ILE A 278 7.85 12.82 -0.77
CA ILE A 278 8.80 13.92 -0.90
C ILE A 278 10.18 13.35 -0.59
N PHE A 279 11.10 13.44 -1.54
CA PHE A 279 12.51 13.16 -1.30
C PHE A 279 13.10 14.19 -0.33
N THR A 280 14.05 13.77 0.48
CA THR A 280 14.89 14.65 1.33
C THR A 280 15.66 15.70 0.51
N GLU A 281 16.10 16.79 1.14
CA GLU A 281 16.82 17.88 0.44
C GLU A 281 18.15 17.44 -0.16
N ASP A 282 18.87 16.53 0.51
CA ASP A 282 20.10 15.91 0.02
C ASP A 282 19.83 14.82 -1.04
N SER A 283 18.56 14.50 -1.29
CA SER A 283 18.10 13.51 -2.26
C SER A 283 18.62 12.09 -2.00
N THR A 284 18.97 11.76 -0.75
CA THR A 284 19.47 10.43 -0.38
C THR A 284 18.36 9.52 0.16
N ASN A 285 17.25 10.10 0.62
CA ASN A 285 16.16 9.39 1.28
C ASN A 285 14.79 10.05 1.01
N VAL A 286 13.72 9.54 1.63
CA VAL A 286 12.37 10.13 1.62
C VAL A 286 12.07 10.80 2.96
N GLU A 287 11.64 12.06 2.92
CA GLU A 287 11.22 12.85 4.09
C GLU A 287 9.86 12.37 4.60
N GLU A 288 8.91 12.21 3.69
CA GLU A 288 7.56 11.74 3.97
C GLU A 288 7.02 11.01 2.74
N ALA A 289 6.36 9.87 2.95
CA ALA A 289 5.55 9.24 1.92
C ALA A 289 4.27 8.65 2.51
N ARG A 290 3.24 8.59 1.69
CA ARG A 290 1.93 8.05 2.03
C ARG A 290 1.44 7.15 0.91
N LEU A 291 0.90 6.00 1.29
CA LEU A 291 0.19 5.12 0.37
C LEU A 291 -1.31 5.12 0.67
N SER A 292 -2.08 4.90 -0.39
CA SER A 292 -3.49 4.55 -0.32
C SER A 292 -3.79 3.49 -1.35
N ALA A 293 -4.60 2.50 -1.00
CA ALA A 293 -5.08 1.48 -1.90
C ALA A 293 -6.41 0.91 -1.43
N VAL A 294 -7.03 0.08 -2.26
CA VAL A 294 -8.28 -0.61 -1.98
C VAL A 294 -8.02 -2.10 -1.98
N ILE A 295 -8.59 -2.80 -1.02
CA ILE A 295 -8.55 -4.27 -0.93
C ILE A 295 -9.95 -4.81 -1.16
N ASP A 296 -10.06 -5.85 -1.99
CA ASP A 296 -11.26 -6.68 -2.08
C ASP A 296 -11.38 -7.59 -0.84
N PRO A 297 -12.38 -7.39 0.03
CA PRO A 297 -12.57 -8.22 1.20
C PRO A 297 -12.90 -9.68 0.85
N GLU A 298 -13.51 -9.96 -0.30
CA GLU A 298 -13.78 -11.34 -0.74
C GLU A 298 -12.49 -12.06 -1.13
N PHE A 299 -11.50 -11.34 -1.67
CA PHE A 299 -10.16 -11.89 -1.89
C PHE A 299 -9.52 -12.33 -0.56
N VAL A 300 -9.56 -11.46 0.45
CA VAL A 300 -9.04 -11.76 1.80
C VAL A 300 -9.75 -12.97 2.40
N LYS A 301 -11.08 -13.03 2.31
CA LYS A 301 -11.87 -14.14 2.82
C LYS A 301 -11.53 -15.47 2.14
N LYS A 302 -11.32 -15.47 0.82
CA LYS A 302 -10.92 -16.69 0.09
C LYS A 302 -9.53 -17.18 0.45
N GLN A 303 -8.58 -16.27 0.69
CA GLN A 303 -7.19 -16.63 0.98
C GLN A 303 -6.95 -16.96 2.46
N PHE A 304 -7.63 -16.27 3.37
CA PHE A 304 -7.37 -16.33 4.81
C PHE A 304 -8.54 -16.85 5.64
N GLU A 305 -9.66 -17.20 5.00
CA GLU A 305 -10.93 -17.58 5.67
C GLU A 305 -11.42 -16.50 6.66
N MET A 306 -10.98 -15.25 6.46
CA MET A 306 -11.24 -14.12 7.34
C MET A 306 -12.20 -13.14 6.68
N ASP A 307 -13.33 -12.90 7.32
CA ASP A 307 -14.25 -11.83 6.91
C ASP A 307 -13.79 -10.49 7.48
N ILE A 308 -12.95 -9.77 6.73
CA ILE A 308 -12.41 -8.48 7.15
C ILE A 308 -13.52 -7.44 7.37
N CYS A 309 -14.65 -7.53 6.68
CA CYS A 309 -15.79 -6.62 6.86
C CYS A 309 -16.56 -6.85 8.17
N SER A 310 -16.29 -7.95 8.87
CA SER A 310 -16.78 -8.14 10.24
C SER A 310 -15.94 -7.38 11.29
N ILE A 311 -14.74 -6.95 10.91
CA ILE A 311 -13.75 -6.31 11.79
C ILE A 311 -13.64 -4.82 11.48
N VAL A 312 -13.73 -4.43 10.21
CA VAL A 312 -13.57 -3.04 9.75
C VAL A 312 -14.75 -2.61 8.90
N ASP A 313 -15.03 -1.30 8.87
CA ASP A 313 -16.06 -0.73 8.01
C ASP A 313 -15.65 -0.92 6.53
N CYS A 314 -16.49 -1.65 5.78
CA CYS A 314 -16.34 -1.81 4.33
C CYS A 314 -17.28 -0.86 3.60
N ASP A 315 -16.78 -0.25 2.54
CA ASP A 315 -17.59 0.56 1.63
C ASP A 315 -18.27 -0.35 0.62
N GLU A 316 -19.57 -0.15 0.41
CA GLU A 316 -20.33 -0.80 -0.65
C GLU A 316 -20.28 0.07 -1.91
N ASN A 317 -19.72 -0.49 -2.98
CA ASN A 317 -19.64 0.14 -4.28
C ASN A 317 -21.01 0.14 -4.99
N PRO A 318 -21.22 1.00 -6.00
CA PRO A 318 -22.49 1.05 -6.74
C PRO A 318 -22.90 -0.27 -7.41
N ASP A 319 -21.97 -1.18 -7.65
CA ASP A 319 -22.19 -2.51 -8.22
C ASP A 319 -22.49 -3.60 -7.17
N GLY A 320 -22.59 -3.22 -5.90
CA GLY A 320 -22.82 -4.13 -4.77
C GLY A 320 -21.58 -4.87 -4.28
N THR A 321 -20.41 -4.63 -4.89
CA THR A 321 -19.14 -5.15 -4.37
C THR A 321 -18.73 -4.38 -3.11
N LYS A 322 -18.04 -5.05 -2.18
CA LYS A 322 -17.50 -4.39 -1.00
C LYS A 322 -16.03 -4.08 -1.23
N SER A 323 -15.54 -3.05 -0.54
CA SER A 323 -14.14 -2.67 -0.61
C SER A 323 -13.65 -2.15 0.74
N VAL A 324 -12.35 -2.31 0.99
CA VAL A 324 -11.68 -1.75 2.17
C VAL A 324 -10.62 -0.78 1.70
N LEU A 325 -10.78 0.50 2.03
CA LEU A 325 -9.72 1.48 1.87
C LEU A 325 -8.62 1.21 2.90
N VAL A 326 -7.39 1.06 2.44
CA VAL A 326 -6.19 1.03 3.28
C VAL A 326 -5.32 2.22 2.96
N ALA A 327 -4.90 2.95 3.98
CA ALA A 327 -3.89 3.99 3.84
C ALA A 327 -2.83 3.88 4.92
N GLY A 328 -1.61 4.31 4.62
CA GLY A 328 -0.49 4.18 5.54
C GLY A 328 0.60 5.21 5.31
N LYS A 329 1.37 5.47 6.37
CA LYS A 329 2.62 6.22 6.32
C LYS A 329 3.75 5.30 5.91
N ILE A 330 4.63 5.83 5.08
CA ILE A 330 5.78 5.15 4.54
C ILE A 330 7.01 5.97 4.89
N VAL A 331 8.02 5.29 5.44
CA VAL A 331 9.29 5.90 5.84
C VAL A 331 10.44 5.33 5.06
N GLY A 332 11.44 6.16 4.82
CA GLY A 332 12.71 5.74 4.28
C GLY A 332 13.54 4.97 5.32
N VAL A 333 14.05 3.81 4.94
CA VAL A 333 14.92 2.99 5.80
C VAL A 333 16.27 2.77 5.12
N ALA A 334 17.31 2.52 5.93
CA ALA A 334 18.60 2.11 5.41
C ALA A 334 18.44 0.86 4.56
N ASN A 335 19.17 0.78 3.45
CA ASN A 335 19.13 -0.38 2.59
C ASN A 335 19.66 -1.61 3.35
N PRO A 336 18.84 -2.64 3.63
CA PRO A 336 19.32 -3.82 4.33
C PRO A 336 20.22 -4.69 3.44
N LEU A 337 20.18 -4.50 2.11
CA LEU A 337 20.94 -5.28 1.14
C LEU A 337 21.76 -4.33 0.26
N GLU A 338 23.06 -4.26 0.49
CA GLU A 338 23.98 -3.41 -0.30
C GLU A 338 23.85 -3.65 -1.81
N TYR A 339 23.54 -4.89 -2.23
CA TYR A 339 23.27 -5.26 -3.61
C TYR A 339 22.07 -6.21 -3.71
N SER A 340 21.17 -5.95 -4.66
CA SER A 340 20.04 -6.81 -4.98
C SER A 340 19.68 -6.73 -6.46
N ALA A 341 19.09 -7.81 -6.98
CA ALA A 341 18.61 -7.90 -8.36
C ALA A 341 17.17 -8.42 -8.41
N PHE A 342 16.32 -7.80 -9.23
CA PHE A 342 14.88 -8.05 -9.23
C PHE A 342 14.38 -8.26 -10.66
N ILE A 343 13.71 -9.38 -10.92
CA ILE A 343 12.99 -9.59 -12.19
C ILE A 343 11.65 -8.90 -12.08
N THR A 344 11.42 -7.86 -12.88
CA THR A 344 10.20 -7.04 -12.81
C THR A 344 9.19 -7.35 -13.91
N LYS A 345 9.60 -8.09 -14.93
CA LYS A 345 8.73 -8.57 -16.01
C LYS A 345 9.28 -9.88 -16.56
N PRO A 346 8.46 -10.93 -16.74
CA PRO A 346 7.08 -11.04 -16.28
C PRO A 346 7.01 -11.08 -14.75
N LEU A 347 5.82 -10.84 -14.22
CA LEU A 347 5.55 -10.99 -12.79
C LEU A 347 5.68 -12.47 -12.38
N TYR A 348 5.97 -12.69 -11.10
CA TYR A 348 6.00 -14.04 -10.55
C TYR A 348 4.62 -14.71 -10.67
N LEU A 349 4.60 -15.91 -11.26
CA LEU A 349 3.42 -16.69 -11.63
C LEU A 349 2.49 -16.03 -12.67
N GLU A 350 3.03 -15.15 -13.53
CA GLU A 350 2.23 -14.55 -14.61
C GLU A 350 1.88 -15.59 -15.69
N ASN A 351 0.64 -15.54 -16.16
CA ASN A 351 0.12 -16.44 -17.19
C ASN A 351 -0.06 -15.72 -18.52
N ASN A 352 -0.14 -16.49 -19.61
CA ASN A 352 -0.41 -16.00 -20.96
C ASN A 352 0.64 -15.00 -21.49
N ILE A 353 1.91 -15.21 -21.13
CA ILE A 353 3.04 -14.42 -21.61
C ILE A 353 3.37 -14.78 -23.05
N ALA A 354 3.57 -13.80 -23.92
CA ALA A 354 4.01 -14.06 -25.29
C ALA A 354 5.42 -14.69 -25.27
N ALA A 355 5.68 -15.70 -26.10
CA ALA A 355 6.94 -16.46 -26.06
C ALA A 355 8.19 -15.60 -26.37
N ASP A 356 8.02 -14.46 -27.04
CA ASP A 356 9.05 -13.47 -27.37
C ASP A 356 9.19 -12.35 -26.32
N THR A 357 8.46 -12.44 -25.19
CA THR A 357 8.54 -11.46 -24.11
C THR A 357 9.93 -11.47 -23.51
N LYS A 358 10.59 -10.30 -23.53
CA LYS A 358 11.85 -10.08 -22.83
C LYS A 358 11.63 -10.08 -21.32
N ILE A 359 12.56 -10.66 -20.58
CA ILE A 359 12.60 -10.54 -19.13
C ILE A 359 13.30 -9.22 -18.79
N GLU A 360 12.64 -8.35 -18.03
CA GLU A 360 13.27 -7.12 -17.52
C GLU A 360 13.71 -7.33 -16.07
N PHE A 361 14.91 -6.89 -15.74
CA PHE A 361 15.41 -6.89 -14.36
C PHE A 361 16.12 -5.58 -14.00
N TYR A 362 16.21 -5.32 -12.70
CA TYR A 362 16.85 -4.14 -12.14
C TYR A 362 17.77 -4.49 -10.98
N THR A 363 18.80 -3.69 -10.78
CA THR A 363 19.76 -3.85 -9.69
C THR A 363 19.89 -2.56 -8.87
N THR A 364 20.16 -2.69 -7.57
CA THR A 364 20.35 -1.53 -6.67
C THR A 364 21.72 -0.88 -6.86
N GLY A 365 22.73 -1.68 -7.21
CA GLY A 365 24.07 -1.25 -7.60
C GLY A 365 24.35 -1.47 -9.08
N ASP A 366 25.46 -0.92 -9.56
CA ASP A 366 25.94 -1.14 -10.93
C ASP A 366 26.21 -2.63 -11.16
N THR A 367 25.75 -3.14 -12.31
CA THR A 367 26.03 -4.49 -12.78
C THR A 367 26.59 -4.44 -14.20
N LYS A 368 27.32 -5.48 -14.59
CA LYS A 368 27.80 -5.65 -15.97
C LYS A 368 27.23 -6.91 -16.56
N LYS A 369 27.27 -7.00 -17.90
CA LYS A 369 26.74 -8.16 -18.62
C LYS A 369 27.42 -9.46 -18.18
N GLU A 370 28.74 -9.43 -18.01
CA GLU A 370 29.53 -10.58 -17.57
C GLU A 370 29.26 -11.02 -16.13
N ASP A 371 28.63 -10.17 -15.32
CA ASP A 371 28.29 -10.43 -13.93
C ASP A 371 26.87 -11.01 -13.78
N VAL A 372 26.17 -11.27 -14.88
CA VAL A 372 24.81 -11.81 -14.90
C VAL A 372 24.77 -13.18 -15.59
N THR A 373 24.30 -14.18 -14.84
CA THR A 373 24.05 -15.54 -15.34
C THR A 373 22.56 -15.84 -15.29
N VAL A 374 22.05 -16.47 -16.35
CA VAL A 374 20.64 -16.83 -16.48
C VAL A 374 20.50 -18.31 -16.77
N GLU A 375 19.63 -18.98 -16.03
CA GLU A 375 19.21 -20.36 -16.30
C GLU A 375 17.70 -20.42 -16.55
N VAL A 376 17.28 -21.09 -17.62
CA VAL A 376 15.88 -21.22 -17.99
C VAL A 376 15.47 -22.68 -17.90
N LYS A 377 14.44 -22.96 -17.08
CA LYS A 377 13.90 -24.31 -16.87
C LYS A 377 12.45 -24.37 -17.31
N SER A 378 12.07 -25.43 -18.01
CA SER A 378 10.68 -25.79 -18.27
C SER A 378 10.12 -26.63 -17.13
N CYS A 379 8.84 -26.44 -16.83
CA CYS A 379 8.13 -27.15 -15.76
C CYS A 379 6.83 -27.72 -16.34
N LYS A 380 6.68 -29.05 -16.33
CA LYS A 380 5.54 -29.75 -16.95
C LYS A 380 4.93 -30.77 -15.99
N GLY A 381 3.62 -30.96 -16.02
CA GLY A 381 2.96 -32.06 -15.30
C GLY A 381 2.67 -31.84 -13.81
N SER A 382 2.94 -30.64 -13.26
CA SER A 382 2.50 -30.29 -11.91
C SER A 382 0.97 -30.40 -11.79
N GLN A 383 0.50 -30.97 -10.68
CA GLN A 383 -0.92 -31.03 -10.35
C GLN A 383 -1.44 -29.72 -9.72
N LYS A 384 -0.57 -28.74 -9.50
CA LYS A 384 -0.87 -27.45 -8.85
C LYS A 384 -0.35 -26.29 -9.68
N GLU A 385 -1.25 -25.44 -10.13
CA GLU A 385 -0.90 -24.25 -10.90
C GLU A 385 -0.15 -23.21 -10.06
N GLU A 386 -0.41 -23.15 -8.75
CA GLU A 386 0.29 -22.26 -7.82
C GLU A 386 1.74 -22.71 -7.54
N LYS A 387 2.08 -23.95 -7.92
CA LYS A 387 3.41 -24.55 -7.78
C LYS A 387 3.80 -25.30 -9.06
N PRO A 388 3.96 -24.60 -10.19
CA PRO A 388 4.09 -25.25 -11.48
C PRO A 388 5.42 -26.02 -11.63
N CYS A 389 6.43 -25.66 -10.84
CA CYS A 389 7.78 -26.24 -10.83
C CYS A 389 8.06 -27.08 -9.56
N SER A 390 7.04 -27.64 -8.91
CA SER A 390 7.22 -28.48 -7.71
C SER A 390 7.27 -29.96 -8.10
N GLU A 391 8.45 -30.58 -8.02
CA GLU A 391 8.61 -32.02 -8.25
C GLU A 391 7.75 -32.85 -7.28
N ALA A 392 7.62 -32.37 -6.04
CA ALA A 392 6.76 -32.99 -5.03
C ALA A 392 5.27 -32.97 -5.39
N ASP A 393 4.85 -32.04 -6.25
CA ASP A 393 3.49 -31.94 -6.80
C ASP A 393 3.42 -32.50 -8.24
N GLY A 394 4.42 -33.27 -8.68
CA GLY A 394 4.42 -34.01 -9.94
C GLY A 394 5.08 -33.30 -11.13
N ALA A 395 5.70 -32.14 -10.92
CA ALA A 395 6.39 -31.42 -12.00
C ALA A 395 7.64 -32.20 -12.47
N THR A 396 7.80 -32.33 -13.78
CA THR A 396 9.08 -32.64 -14.43
C THR A 396 9.76 -31.33 -14.80
N ILE A 397 11.00 -31.15 -14.35
CA ILE A 397 11.80 -29.95 -14.58
C ILE A 397 12.92 -30.30 -15.56
N ALA A 398 13.08 -29.52 -16.63
CA ALA A 398 14.14 -29.71 -17.61
C ALA A 398 14.72 -28.38 -18.08
N ASP A 399 16.04 -28.32 -18.26
CA ASP A 399 16.71 -27.13 -18.82
C ASP A 399 16.25 -26.88 -20.25
N VAL A 400 15.98 -25.62 -20.58
CA VAL A 400 15.63 -25.21 -21.93
C VAL A 400 16.90 -25.11 -22.76
N ALA A 401 16.88 -25.73 -23.95
CA ALA A 401 18.01 -25.67 -24.87
C ALA A 401 18.15 -24.27 -25.50
N GLY A 402 19.37 -23.74 -25.52
CA GLY A 402 19.71 -22.44 -26.10
C GLY A 402 20.10 -21.40 -25.05
N ASP A 403 20.99 -20.50 -25.42
CA ASP A 403 21.52 -19.48 -24.51
C ASP A 403 20.58 -18.26 -24.45
N ALA A 404 20.22 -17.85 -23.23
CA ALA A 404 19.59 -16.56 -23.02
C ALA A 404 20.62 -15.44 -23.21
N SER A 405 20.25 -14.36 -23.90
CA SER A 405 21.16 -13.22 -24.10
C SER A 405 20.81 -12.08 -23.15
N VAL A 406 21.81 -11.55 -22.44
CA VAL A 406 21.66 -10.42 -21.53
C VAL A 406 22.15 -9.12 -22.19
N THR A 407 21.39 -8.05 -22.00
CA THR A 407 21.79 -6.67 -22.30
C THR A 407 21.65 -5.85 -21.02
N ILE A 408 22.60 -4.95 -20.79
CA ILE A 408 22.59 -4.00 -19.66
C ILE A 408 22.50 -2.60 -20.26
N ASP A 409 21.67 -1.75 -19.67
CA ASP A 409 21.51 -0.37 -20.09
C ASP A 409 22.70 0.52 -19.70
N ASP A 410 22.72 1.75 -20.21
CA ASP A 410 23.80 2.70 -19.91
C ASP A 410 23.87 3.09 -18.42
N SER A 411 22.75 2.99 -17.69
CA SER A 411 22.71 3.24 -16.25
C SER A 411 23.40 2.14 -15.44
N LYS A 412 23.64 0.97 -16.04
CA LYS A 412 24.17 -0.24 -15.41
C LYS A 412 23.27 -0.81 -14.32
N LYS A 413 22.03 -0.35 -14.23
CA LYS A 413 21.07 -0.74 -13.18
C LYS A 413 19.80 -1.35 -13.72
N LYS A 414 19.65 -1.43 -15.04
CA LYS A 414 18.59 -2.15 -15.71
C LYS A 414 19.20 -3.11 -16.73
N GLY A 415 18.62 -4.30 -16.83
CA GLY A 415 18.94 -5.23 -17.89
C GLY A 415 17.71 -5.87 -18.52
N GLU A 416 17.91 -6.37 -19.73
CA GLU A 416 16.92 -7.18 -20.43
C GLU A 416 17.55 -8.53 -20.80
N ILE A 417 16.78 -9.60 -20.59
CA ILE A 417 17.12 -10.96 -20.99
C ILE A 417 16.21 -11.34 -22.14
N THR A 418 16.80 -11.69 -23.27
CA THR A 418 16.09 -12.32 -24.38
C THR A 418 16.21 -13.83 -24.21
N LEU A 419 15.06 -14.50 -24.10
CA LEU A 419 14.99 -15.94 -23.88
C LEU A 419 15.15 -16.70 -25.21
N PRO A 420 15.61 -17.97 -25.17
CA PRO A 420 15.51 -18.86 -26.32
C PRO A 420 14.04 -19.11 -26.67
N THR A 421 13.78 -19.65 -27.85
CA THR A 421 12.41 -19.99 -28.28
C THR A 421 11.74 -20.92 -27.28
N LEU A 422 10.62 -20.45 -26.72
CA LEU A 422 9.83 -21.20 -25.74
C LEU A 422 8.65 -21.91 -26.42
N GLU A 423 8.29 -23.08 -25.91
CA GLU A 423 7.07 -23.79 -26.30
C GLU A 423 5.84 -23.04 -25.75
N ALA A 424 4.75 -23.06 -26.52
CA ALA A 424 3.47 -22.50 -26.11
C ALA A 424 2.86 -23.27 -24.92
N ASN A 425 1.96 -22.62 -24.18
CA ASN A 425 1.19 -23.19 -23.08
C ASN A 425 2.03 -23.95 -22.02
N THR A 426 3.28 -23.53 -21.80
CA THR A 426 4.24 -24.22 -20.93
C THR A 426 4.71 -23.29 -19.82
N TRP A 427 4.83 -23.84 -18.61
CA TRP A 427 5.40 -23.13 -17.48
C TRP A 427 6.92 -23.13 -17.56
N TYR A 428 7.51 -21.97 -17.28
CA TYR A 428 8.96 -21.76 -17.23
C TYR A 428 9.36 -21.13 -15.90
N GLN A 429 10.57 -21.45 -15.45
CA GLN A 429 11.28 -20.77 -14.37
C GLN A 429 12.57 -20.19 -14.92
N VAL A 430 12.72 -18.87 -14.83
CA VAL A 430 13.96 -18.15 -15.16
C VAL A 430 14.66 -17.84 -13.85
N ASN A 431 15.84 -18.41 -13.64
CA ASN A 431 16.70 -18.10 -12.51
C ASN A 431 17.75 -17.08 -12.97
N LEU A 432 17.89 -15.99 -12.22
CA LEU A 432 18.88 -14.95 -12.46
C LEU A 432 19.84 -14.90 -11.28
N THR A 433 21.14 -14.95 -11.59
CA THR A 433 22.22 -14.62 -10.65
C THR A 433 22.92 -13.38 -11.15
N ALA A 434 23.05 -12.34 -10.33
CA ALA A 434 23.79 -11.13 -10.66
C ALA A 434 24.88 -10.87 -9.61
N LYS A 435 26.01 -10.28 -9.99
CA LYS A 435 27.10 -9.92 -9.06
C LYS A 435 27.35 -8.42 -9.02
N ASP A 436 27.79 -7.93 -7.86
CA ASP A 436 28.31 -6.58 -7.71
C ASP A 436 29.80 -6.50 -8.09
N ALA A 437 30.37 -5.30 -8.06
CA ALA A 437 31.79 -5.06 -8.36
C ALA A 437 32.76 -5.76 -7.40
N ASN A 438 32.29 -6.18 -6.22
CA ASN A 438 33.07 -6.91 -5.22
C ASN A 438 32.88 -8.44 -5.32
N GLY A 439 32.10 -8.92 -6.30
CA GLY A 439 31.80 -10.33 -6.51
C GLY A 439 30.70 -10.90 -5.61
N LYS A 440 29.96 -10.05 -4.89
CA LYS A 440 28.82 -10.43 -4.06
C LYS A 440 27.64 -10.81 -4.95
N GLU A 441 27.11 -12.02 -4.78
CA GLU A 441 26.08 -12.58 -5.66
C GLU A 441 24.67 -12.37 -5.12
N PHE A 442 23.72 -11.99 -5.97
CA PHE A 442 22.30 -12.01 -5.67
C PHE A 442 21.58 -12.98 -6.61
N LYS A 443 20.71 -13.82 -6.05
CA LYS A 443 19.93 -14.80 -6.80
C LYS A 443 18.45 -14.49 -6.67
N THR A 444 17.75 -14.52 -7.79
CA THR A 444 16.30 -14.35 -7.87
C THR A 444 15.73 -15.24 -8.98
N PHE A 445 14.41 -15.38 -9.04
CA PHE A 445 13.77 -16.13 -10.12
C PHE A 445 12.39 -15.55 -10.45
N ALA A 446 11.87 -15.91 -11.62
CA ALA A 446 10.48 -15.68 -11.99
C ALA A 446 9.91 -16.97 -12.57
N ARG A 447 8.61 -17.20 -12.34
CA ARG A 447 7.86 -18.29 -12.97
C ARG A 447 6.77 -17.69 -13.84
N PHE A 448 6.58 -18.18 -15.05
CA PHE A 448 5.52 -17.71 -15.91
C PHE A 448 5.07 -18.79 -16.90
N LYS A 449 3.85 -18.65 -17.43
CA LYS A 449 3.30 -19.55 -18.44
C LYS A 449 3.21 -18.84 -19.78
N THR A 450 3.75 -19.46 -20.83
CA THR A 450 3.61 -18.95 -22.20
C THR A 450 2.16 -19.09 -22.69
N LYS A 451 1.75 -18.16 -23.56
CA LYS A 451 0.44 -18.18 -24.22
C LYS A 451 0.33 -19.39 -25.16
N GLU A 452 -0.91 -19.81 -25.42
CA GLU A 452 -1.26 -20.77 -26.49
C GLU A 452 -0.87 -20.28 -27.88
#